data_AF-A0A3C1LUS8-F1
#
_entry.id   AF-A0A3C1LUS8-F1
#
_cell.length_a   1.000
_cell.length_b   1.000
_cell.length_c   1.000
_cell.angle_alpha   90.00
_cell.angle_beta   90.00
_cell.angle_gamma   90.00
#
_symmetry.space_group_name_H-M   'P 1'
#
loop_
_entity.id
_entity.type
_entity.pdbx_description
1 polymer ?
#
loop_
_entity_poly.entity_id
_entity_poly.type
_entity_poly.pdbx_seq_one_letter_code
_entity_poly.pdbx_strand_id
1 'polypeptide(L)'
;MLCLTLDAKTMKENKALYERNKDYVSLVELRVDMLDPSEYQKAKSFPVEIDVPVILTIRKPCDGGRYAGTEEERKALMADLSQGLFFYVDMEMDLDFPELEKELMSRGVNIIRSLHDFNGIPRNLPDLARSIAAKGQIPKLAVTVRTEEDLEEVFHLGEELKDVPRKIIVGMGAYGIRTRVGYRRLGSILTFCSESDPNGIGLPTPRELSELVD
;
A
#
# COMPACT_ATOMS: atom_id res chain seq x y z
N MET A 1 10.57 0.96 -5.94
CA MET A 1 9.63 1.86 -6.64
C MET A 1 9.11 2.87 -5.63
N LEU A 2 9.04 4.15 -6.01
CA LEU A 2 8.42 5.18 -5.16
C LEU A 2 6.93 5.26 -5.52
N CYS A 3 6.08 5.04 -4.53
CA CYS A 3 4.63 5.02 -4.67
C CYS A 3 4.02 6.29 -4.08
N LEU A 4 3.31 7.06 -4.90
CA LEU A 4 2.49 8.18 -4.44
C LEU A 4 1.13 7.67 -3.96
N THR A 5 0.80 7.91 -2.69
CA THR A 5 -0.56 7.72 -2.20
C THR A 5 -1.44 8.87 -2.69
N LEU A 6 -2.50 8.53 -3.42
CA LEU A 6 -3.51 9.45 -3.95
C LEU A 6 -4.73 9.42 -3.01
N ASP A 7 -4.88 10.47 -2.21
CA ASP A 7 -5.85 10.57 -1.11
C ASP A 7 -6.86 11.74 -1.26
N ALA A 8 -6.94 12.35 -2.45
CA ALA A 8 -7.91 13.40 -2.72
C ALA A 8 -9.33 12.83 -2.90
N LYS A 9 -10.35 13.68 -2.79
CA LYS A 9 -11.76 13.27 -2.81
C LYS A 9 -12.29 12.94 -4.20
N THR A 10 -11.69 13.50 -5.24
CA THR A 10 -12.17 13.34 -6.63
C THR A 10 -11.10 12.77 -7.55
N MET A 11 -11.52 12.10 -8.63
CA MET A 11 -10.58 11.59 -9.65
C MET A 11 -9.76 12.71 -10.28
N LYS A 12 -10.40 13.86 -10.51
CA LYS A 12 -9.77 15.04 -11.10
C LYS A 12 -8.62 15.54 -10.22
N GLU A 13 -8.83 15.62 -8.92
CA GLU A 13 -7.80 16.06 -7.97
C GLU A 13 -6.68 15.02 -7.84
N ASN A 14 -7.01 13.73 -7.77
CA ASN A 14 -6.01 12.66 -7.74
C ASN A 14 -5.14 12.63 -9.01
N LYS A 15 -5.74 12.87 -10.19
CA LYS A 15 -4.98 13.03 -11.44
C LYS A 15 -4.06 14.25 -11.38
N ALA A 16 -4.56 15.39 -10.92
CA ALA A 16 -3.74 16.59 -10.76
C ALA A 16 -2.59 16.39 -9.75
N LEU A 17 -2.83 15.61 -8.69
CA LEU A 17 -1.82 15.24 -7.69
C LEU A 17 -0.72 14.37 -8.31
N TYR A 18 -1.09 13.38 -9.12
CA TYR A 18 -0.14 12.59 -9.91
C TYR A 18 0.66 13.48 -10.88
N GLU A 19 0.01 14.30 -11.69
CA GLU A 19 0.70 15.13 -12.71
C GLU A 19 1.75 16.07 -12.12
N ARG A 20 1.53 16.60 -10.90
CA ARG A 20 2.52 17.44 -10.21
C ARG A 20 3.75 16.67 -9.72
N ASN A 21 3.61 15.37 -9.49
CA ASN A 21 4.61 14.55 -8.82
C ASN A 21 5.19 13.44 -9.72
N LYS A 22 4.73 13.32 -10.96
CA LYS A 22 5.08 12.20 -11.87
C LYS A 22 6.57 12.05 -12.13
N ASP A 23 7.34 13.13 -12.03
CA ASP A 23 8.80 13.08 -12.21
C ASP A 23 9.52 12.45 -11.00
N TYR A 24 8.86 12.32 -9.85
CA TYR A 24 9.43 11.77 -8.61
C TYR A 24 8.98 10.35 -8.31
N VAL A 25 7.92 9.86 -8.96
CA VAL A 25 7.29 8.57 -8.61
C VAL A 25 7.18 7.63 -9.79
N SER A 26 7.17 6.34 -9.51
CA SER A 26 7.10 5.28 -10.53
C SER A 26 5.83 4.43 -10.43
N LEU A 27 4.95 4.74 -9.46
CA LEU A 27 3.76 3.99 -9.09
C LEU A 27 2.81 4.91 -8.32
N VAL A 28 1.50 4.65 -8.38
CA VAL A 28 0.53 5.31 -7.50
C VAL A 28 -0.35 4.30 -6.75
N GLU A 29 -0.82 4.67 -5.56
CA GLU A 29 -1.87 3.98 -4.80
C GLU A 29 -3.14 4.83 -4.82
N LEU A 30 -4.19 4.36 -5.48
CA LEU A 30 -5.49 5.02 -5.47
C LEU A 30 -6.28 4.57 -4.23
N ARG A 31 -6.42 5.48 -3.26
CA ARG A 31 -7.20 5.25 -2.04
C ARG A 31 -8.67 5.54 -2.28
N VAL A 32 -9.39 4.53 -2.78
CA VAL A 32 -10.84 4.65 -3.06
C VAL A 32 -11.63 5.00 -1.80
N ASP A 33 -11.17 4.55 -0.63
CA ASP A 33 -11.79 4.88 0.65
C ASP A 33 -11.70 6.37 1.02
N MET A 34 -10.87 7.17 0.34
CA MET A 34 -10.79 8.63 0.53
C MET A 34 -11.65 9.44 -0.46
N LEU A 35 -12.18 8.78 -1.48
CA LEU A 35 -13.01 9.43 -2.49
C LEU A 35 -14.40 9.77 -1.95
N ASP A 36 -15.02 10.78 -2.55
CA ASP A 36 -16.47 10.94 -2.42
C ASP A 36 -17.16 9.70 -3.07
N PRO A 37 -18.21 9.11 -2.45
CA PRO A 37 -18.85 7.91 -2.99
C PRO A 37 -19.38 8.03 -4.43
N SER A 38 -19.70 9.26 -4.87
CA SER A 38 -20.10 9.55 -6.26
C SER A 38 -18.98 9.31 -7.28
N GLU A 39 -17.72 9.24 -6.85
CA GLU A 39 -16.54 9.04 -7.70
C GLU A 39 -16.13 7.57 -7.81
N TYR A 40 -16.66 6.67 -6.96
CA TYR A 40 -16.23 5.27 -6.89
C TYR A 40 -16.23 4.57 -8.25
N GLN A 41 -17.31 4.71 -9.02
CA GLN A 41 -17.45 4.06 -10.32
C GLN A 41 -16.44 4.56 -11.37
N LYS A 42 -15.89 5.77 -11.19
CA LYS A 42 -14.83 6.31 -12.07
C LYS A 42 -13.46 5.71 -11.75
N ALA A 43 -13.25 5.17 -10.55
CA ALA A 43 -11.98 4.58 -10.14
C ALA A 43 -11.56 3.42 -11.08
N LYS A 44 -12.52 2.66 -11.61
CA LYS A 44 -12.27 1.53 -12.51
C LYS A 44 -11.46 1.91 -13.76
N SER A 45 -11.71 3.09 -14.33
CA SER A 45 -11.00 3.59 -15.53
C SER A 45 -9.74 4.40 -15.19
N PHE A 46 -9.50 4.73 -13.92
CA PHE A 46 -8.35 5.56 -13.54
C PHE A 46 -7.00 5.01 -14.03
N PRO A 47 -6.73 3.69 -14.06
CA PRO A 47 -5.46 3.17 -14.57
C PRO A 47 -5.17 3.50 -16.04
N VAL A 48 -6.18 3.81 -16.87
CA VAL A 48 -5.95 4.23 -18.27
C VAL A 48 -5.75 5.75 -18.42
N GLU A 49 -5.86 6.50 -17.33
CA GLU A 49 -5.72 7.95 -17.33
C GLU A 49 -4.33 8.45 -16.93
N ILE A 50 -3.46 7.54 -16.49
CA ILE A 50 -2.10 7.84 -16.01
C ILE A 50 -1.09 6.84 -16.58
N ASP A 51 0.18 7.25 -16.65
CA ASP A 51 1.22 6.52 -17.38
C ASP A 51 2.06 5.57 -16.49
N VAL A 52 1.69 5.41 -15.22
CA VAL A 52 2.37 4.52 -14.26
C VAL A 52 1.40 3.47 -13.70
N PRO A 53 1.89 2.33 -13.19
CA PRO A 53 1.01 1.31 -12.64
C PRO A 53 0.25 1.83 -11.41
N VAL A 54 -0.94 1.26 -11.17
CA VAL A 54 -1.87 1.68 -10.10
C VAL A 54 -2.12 0.52 -9.14
N ILE A 55 -2.03 0.81 -7.84
CA ILE A 55 -2.56 -0.02 -6.77
C ILE A 55 -4.00 0.41 -6.48
N LEU A 56 -4.96 -0.52 -6.57
CA LEU A 56 -6.32 -0.33 -6.04
C LEU A 56 -6.30 -0.59 -4.53
N THR A 57 -6.79 0.35 -3.72
CA THR A 57 -6.89 0.16 -2.26
C THR A 57 -8.22 0.68 -1.73
N ILE A 58 -8.90 -0.15 -0.95
CA ILE A 58 -10.12 0.19 -0.21
C ILE A 58 -9.90 -0.16 1.27
N ARG A 59 -9.26 0.77 2.00
CA ARG A 59 -8.77 0.55 3.37
C ARG A 59 -9.89 0.66 4.41
N LYS A 60 -9.93 -0.27 5.37
CA LYS A 60 -10.86 -0.20 6.51
C LYS A 60 -10.44 0.85 7.55
N PRO A 61 -11.39 1.40 8.34
CA PRO A 61 -11.07 2.33 9.41
C PRO A 61 -10.10 1.78 10.47
N CYS A 62 -10.22 0.51 10.84
CA CYS A 62 -9.31 -0.14 11.80
C CYS A 62 -7.85 -0.18 11.32
N ASP A 63 -7.64 -0.11 10.02
CA ASP A 63 -6.32 -0.13 9.38
C ASP A 63 -5.91 1.29 8.89
N GLY A 64 -6.57 2.35 9.40
CA GLY A 64 -6.26 3.74 9.06
C GLY A 64 -6.91 4.27 7.78
N GLY A 65 -7.95 3.58 7.30
CA GLY A 65 -8.77 3.98 6.16
C GLY A 65 -10.00 4.79 6.53
N ARG A 66 -10.81 5.12 5.51
CA ARG A 66 -12.07 5.86 5.69
C ARG A 66 -13.29 5.17 5.09
N TYR A 67 -13.17 3.92 4.67
CA TYR A 67 -14.30 3.19 4.11
C TYR A 67 -15.37 2.97 5.19
N ALA A 68 -16.55 3.55 4.98
CA ALA A 68 -17.63 3.56 5.98
C ALA A 68 -18.75 2.54 5.73
N GLY A 69 -18.70 1.81 4.60
CA GLY A 69 -19.68 0.77 4.28
C GLY A 69 -19.41 -0.54 5.01
N THR A 70 -20.29 -1.51 4.81
CA THR A 70 -20.12 -2.89 5.29
C THR A 70 -19.01 -3.62 4.53
N GLU A 71 -18.47 -4.69 5.13
CA GLU A 71 -17.46 -5.53 4.50
C GLU A 71 -17.98 -6.18 3.20
N GLU A 72 -19.28 -6.49 3.16
CA GLU A 72 -19.92 -7.13 2.00
C GLU A 72 -20.04 -6.15 0.83
N GLU A 73 -20.42 -4.90 1.11
CA GLU A 73 -20.38 -3.82 0.13
C GLU A 73 -18.94 -3.54 -0.34
N ARG A 74 -17.97 -3.63 0.58
CA ARG A 74 -16.55 -3.41 0.27
C ARG A 74 -16.02 -4.48 -0.68
N LYS A 75 -16.36 -5.74 -0.42
CA LYS A 75 -16.03 -6.89 -1.30
C LYS A 75 -16.67 -6.71 -2.67
N ALA A 76 -17.96 -6.36 -2.73
CA ALA A 76 -18.64 -6.11 -4.00
C ALA A 76 -17.99 -4.96 -4.79
N LEU A 77 -17.65 -3.85 -4.12
CA LEU A 77 -16.96 -2.72 -4.72
C LEU A 77 -15.55 -3.12 -5.21
N MET A 78 -14.79 -3.87 -4.41
CA MET A 78 -13.46 -4.34 -4.81
C MET A 78 -13.52 -5.27 -6.02
N ALA A 79 -14.46 -6.22 -6.04
CA ALA A 79 -14.67 -7.13 -7.17
C ALA A 79 -15.05 -6.37 -8.46
N ASP A 80 -15.93 -5.37 -8.33
CA ASP A 80 -16.31 -4.51 -9.44
C ASP A 80 -15.12 -3.68 -9.96
N LEU A 81 -14.49 -2.87 -9.10
CA LEU A 81 -13.42 -1.96 -9.50
C LEU A 81 -12.19 -2.69 -10.04
N SER A 82 -11.84 -3.83 -9.45
CA SER A 82 -10.67 -4.60 -9.86
C SER A 82 -10.80 -5.21 -11.26
N GLN A 83 -11.94 -5.11 -11.94
CA GLN A 83 -12.06 -5.36 -13.39
C GLN A 83 -11.29 -4.34 -14.24
N GLY A 84 -10.90 -3.20 -13.68
CA GLY A 84 -10.00 -2.23 -14.32
C GLY A 84 -8.57 -2.75 -14.51
N LEU A 85 -7.74 -1.99 -15.21
CA LEU A 85 -6.34 -2.33 -15.52
C LEU A 85 -5.38 -2.03 -14.36
N PHE A 86 -5.76 -2.39 -13.14
CA PHE A 86 -4.91 -2.25 -11.97
C PHE A 86 -3.74 -3.25 -12.01
N PHE A 87 -2.54 -2.79 -11.67
CA PHE A 87 -1.35 -3.63 -11.61
C PHE A 87 -1.26 -4.38 -10.28
N TYR A 88 -1.73 -3.72 -9.21
CA TYR A 88 -1.88 -4.30 -7.88
C TYR A 88 -3.29 -4.09 -7.35
N VAL A 89 -3.75 -5.04 -6.54
CA VAL A 89 -4.89 -4.85 -5.64
C VAL A 89 -4.39 -5.09 -4.22
N ASP A 90 -4.60 -4.11 -3.35
CA ASP A 90 -4.33 -4.24 -1.92
C ASP A 90 -5.53 -4.90 -1.24
N MET A 91 -5.28 -6.03 -0.60
CA MET A 91 -6.24 -6.81 0.16
C MET A 91 -5.70 -6.96 1.57
N GLU A 92 -6.49 -6.58 2.58
CA GLU A 92 -6.08 -6.72 3.98
C GLU A 92 -5.93 -8.19 4.36
N MET A 93 -5.10 -8.44 5.36
CA MET A 93 -4.74 -9.78 5.77
C MET A 93 -5.92 -10.62 6.25
N ASP A 94 -6.88 -9.96 6.90
CA ASP A 94 -8.11 -10.56 7.41
C ASP A 94 -9.26 -10.56 6.38
N LEU A 95 -9.03 -10.05 5.16
CA LEU A 95 -10.02 -10.12 4.08
C LEU A 95 -10.07 -11.54 3.50
N ASP A 96 -11.13 -12.27 3.84
CA ASP A 96 -11.46 -13.58 3.25
C ASP A 96 -12.26 -13.41 1.96
N PHE A 97 -11.59 -13.55 0.80
CA PHE A 97 -12.23 -13.47 -0.51
C PHE A 97 -11.52 -14.32 -1.59
N PRO A 98 -11.45 -15.65 -1.40
CA PRO A 98 -10.61 -16.54 -2.21
C PRO A 98 -11.00 -16.58 -3.69
N GLU A 99 -12.28 -16.36 -4.02
CA GLU A 99 -12.76 -16.32 -5.41
C GLU A 99 -12.13 -15.15 -6.17
N LEU A 100 -12.13 -13.96 -5.55
CA LEU A 100 -11.52 -12.77 -6.15
C LEU A 100 -10.00 -12.92 -6.22
N GLU A 101 -9.36 -13.48 -5.19
CA GLU A 101 -7.92 -13.73 -5.22
C GLU A 101 -7.51 -14.59 -6.43
N LYS A 102 -8.24 -15.69 -6.64
CA LYS A 102 -8.00 -16.59 -7.77
C LYS A 102 -8.23 -15.88 -9.10
N GLU A 103 -9.30 -15.10 -9.22
CA GLU A 103 -9.63 -14.34 -10.43
C GLU A 103 -8.50 -13.35 -10.77
N LEU A 104 -8.09 -12.51 -9.80
CA LEU A 104 -7.04 -11.52 -9.97
C LEU A 104 -5.71 -12.15 -10.42
N MET A 105 -5.30 -13.21 -9.73
CA MET A 105 -4.07 -13.92 -10.08
C MET A 105 -4.14 -14.56 -11.46
N SER A 106 -5.31 -15.10 -11.87
CA SER A 106 -5.48 -15.67 -13.21
C SER A 106 -5.38 -14.62 -14.33
N ARG A 107 -5.71 -13.36 -14.01
CA ARG A 107 -5.56 -12.19 -14.89
C ARG A 107 -4.16 -11.56 -14.84
N GLY A 108 -3.25 -12.10 -14.03
CA GLY A 108 -1.90 -11.54 -13.84
C GLY A 108 -1.84 -10.30 -12.94
N VAL A 109 -2.93 -9.98 -12.23
CA VAL A 109 -2.95 -8.88 -11.25
C VAL A 109 -2.25 -9.34 -9.97
N ASN A 110 -1.35 -8.50 -9.44
CA ASN A 110 -0.60 -8.83 -8.24
C ASN A 110 -1.40 -8.45 -6.99
N ILE A 111 -1.50 -9.35 -6.02
CA ILE A 111 -2.17 -9.07 -4.75
C ILE A 111 -1.12 -8.61 -3.73
N ILE A 112 -1.31 -7.41 -3.19
CA ILE A 112 -0.62 -6.94 -2.00
C ILE A 112 -1.46 -7.36 -0.79
N ARG A 113 -0.96 -8.30 0.00
CA ARG A 113 -1.62 -8.76 1.22
C ARG A 113 -1.12 -7.94 2.40
N SER A 114 -1.94 -7.00 2.86
CA SER A 114 -1.50 -5.93 3.75
C SER A 114 -1.92 -6.13 5.20
N LEU A 115 -1.00 -5.80 6.12
CA LEU A 115 -1.24 -5.73 7.56
C LEU A 115 -0.77 -4.37 8.06
N HIS A 116 -1.58 -3.75 8.91
CA HIS A 116 -1.30 -2.46 9.53
C HIS A 116 -1.40 -2.64 11.04
N ASP A 117 -0.25 -2.76 11.71
CA ASP A 117 -0.21 -2.85 13.17
C ASP A 117 0.13 -1.49 13.75
N PHE A 118 -0.90 -0.81 14.25
CA PHE A 118 -0.77 0.48 14.91
C PHE A 118 -0.21 0.36 16.34
N ASN A 119 -0.16 -0.85 16.91
CA ASN A 119 0.27 -1.11 18.28
C ASN A 119 1.77 -1.41 18.37
N GLY A 120 2.42 -1.95 17.33
CA GLY A 120 3.87 -2.16 17.32
C GLY A 120 4.31 -3.16 16.26
N ILE A 121 5.30 -3.99 16.61
CA ILE A 121 5.91 -4.98 15.72
C ILE A 121 5.58 -6.39 16.26
N PRO A 122 4.62 -7.12 15.66
CA PRO A 122 4.33 -8.50 16.07
C PRO A 122 5.49 -9.46 15.81
N ARG A 123 5.71 -10.43 16.71
CA ARG A 123 6.80 -11.41 16.57
C ARG A 123 6.58 -12.45 15.47
N ASN A 124 5.34 -12.71 15.08
CA ASN A 124 4.97 -13.73 14.09
C ASN A 124 4.97 -13.22 12.65
N LEU A 125 5.40 -11.98 12.41
CA LEU A 125 5.45 -11.39 11.07
C LEU A 125 6.28 -12.20 10.05
N PRO A 126 7.43 -12.81 10.41
CA PRO A 126 8.22 -13.58 9.44
C PRO A 126 7.46 -14.77 8.85
N ASP A 127 6.86 -15.60 9.71
CA ASP A 127 6.10 -16.79 9.30
C ASP A 127 4.87 -16.40 8.47
N LEU A 128 4.21 -15.33 8.87
CA LEU A 128 3.06 -14.78 8.17
C LEU A 128 3.43 -14.28 6.77
N ALA A 129 4.54 -13.55 6.65
CA ALA A 129 5.03 -13.07 5.35
C ALA A 129 5.43 -14.23 4.43
N ARG A 130 6.09 -15.28 4.95
CA ARG A 130 6.40 -16.49 4.19
C ARG A 130 5.15 -17.23 3.72
N SER A 131 4.13 -17.34 4.59
CA SER A 131 2.83 -17.94 4.25
C SER A 131 2.11 -17.19 3.12
N ILE A 132 2.14 -15.85 3.16
CA ILE A 132 1.60 -15.01 2.08
C ILE A 132 2.38 -15.21 0.78
N ALA A 133 3.71 -15.19 0.85
CA ALA A 133 4.58 -15.35 -0.31
C ALA A 133 4.40 -16.74 -0.95
N ALA A 134 4.19 -17.79 -0.16
CA ALA A 134 3.92 -19.14 -0.64
C ALA A 134 2.60 -19.24 -1.45
N LYS A 135 1.65 -18.33 -1.23
CA LYS A 135 0.43 -18.19 -2.04
C LYS A 135 0.64 -17.37 -3.32
N GLY A 136 1.86 -16.92 -3.60
CA GLY A 136 2.17 -16.06 -4.76
C GLY A 136 1.76 -14.59 -4.58
N GLN A 137 1.39 -14.19 -3.36
CA GLN A 137 0.99 -12.81 -3.01
C GLN A 137 2.19 -12.04 -2.42
N ILE A 138 2.07 -10.72 -2.32
CA ILE A 138 3.13 -9.84 -1.81
C ILE A 138 2.77 -9.41 -0.37
N PRO A 139 3.49 -9.87 0.67
CA PRO A 139 3.27 -9.37 2.02
C PRO A 139 3.63 -7.89 2.13
N LYS A 140 2.72 -7.09 2.68
CA LYS A 140 2.94 -5.70 3.09
C LYS A 140 2.76 -5.57 4.61
N LEU A 141 3.86 -5.28 5.30
CA LEU A 141 3.93 -5.18 6.74
C LEU A 141 4.12 -3.71 7.12
N ALA A 142 3.05 -3.03 7.53
CA ALA A 142 3.11 -1.67 8.06
C ALA A 142 3.01 -1.73 9.59
N VAL A 143 4.07 -1.34 10.29
CA VAL A 143 4.20 -1.48 11.76
C VAL A 143 4.56 -0.15 12.40
N THR A 144 4.04 0.15 13.58
CA THR A 144 4.38 1.41 14.29
C THR A 144 5.76 1.35 14.93
N VAL A 145 6.60 2.35 14.63
CA VAL A 145 7.96 2.51 15.16
C VAL A 145 7.99 3.75 16.08
N ARG A 146 8.30 3.54 17.36
CA ARG A 146 8.30 4.61 18.38
C ARG A 146 9.68 4.93 18.94
N THR A 147 10.65 4.03 18.78
CA THR A 147 12.01 4.18 19.28
C THR A 147 13.06 3.79 18.24
N GLU A 148 14.33 4.03 18.56
CA GLU A 148 15.45 3.54 17.72
C GLU A 148 15.55 2.00 17.79
N GLU A 149 15.22 1.39 18.92
CA GLU A 149 15.18 -0.07 19.07
C GLU A 149 14.09 -0.71 18.19
N ASP A 150 12.89 -0.11 18.13
CA ASP A 150 11.84 -0.54 17.20
C ASP A 150 12.35 -0.45 15.75
N LEU A 151 13.11 0.60 15.42
CA LEU A 151 13.64 0.79 14.08
C LEU A 151 14.65 -0.30 13.73
N GLU A 152 15.57 -0.63 14.65
CA GLU A 152 16.51 -1.75 14.50
C GLU A 152 15.76 -3.08 14.31
N GLU A 153 14.67 -3.31 15.06
CA GLU A 153 13.82 -4.50 14.92
C GLU A 153 13.20 -4.59 13.52
N VAL A 154 12.73 -3.48 12.94
CA VAL A 154 12.22 -3.48 11.55
C VAL A 154 13.33 -3.82 10.54
N PHE A 155 14.55 -3.34 10.73
CA PHE A 155 15.68 -3.72 9.86
C PHE A 155 16.06 -5.20 10.02
N HIS A 156 16.06 -5.73 11.24
CA HIS A 156 16.23 -7.16 11.48
C HIS A 156 15.13 -8.00 10.82
N LEU A 157 13.87 -7.55 10.85
CA LEU A 157 12.77 -8.21 10.14
C LEU A 157 13.04 -8.29 8.63
N GLY A 158 13.58 -7.22 8.03
CA GLY A 158 14.00 -7.22 6.62
C GLY A 158 15.09 -8.26 6.32
N GLU A 159 16.06 -8.40 7.21
CA GLU A 159 17.15 -9.37 7.11
C GLU A 159 16.66 -10.81 7.30
N GLU A 160 15.75 -11.06 8.24
CA GLU A 160 15.14 -12.36 8.47
C GLU A 160 14.31 -12.83 7.26
N LEU A 161 13.69 -11.89 6.54
CA LEU A 161 12.85 -12.14 5.38
C LEU A 161 13.61 -12.13 4.05
N LYS A 162 14.94 -12.26 4.03
CA LYS A 162 15.72 -12.32 2.78
C LYS A 162 15.29 -13.42 1.82
N ASP A 163 14.71 -14.50 2.34
CA ASP A 163 14.14 -15.60 1.56
C ASP A 163 12.84 -15.23 0.83
N VAL A 164 12.17 -14.13 1.22
CA VAL A 164 10.96 -13.62 0.56
C VAL A 164 11.33 -12.51 -0.44
N PRO A 165 11.37 -12.79 -1.75
CA PRO A 165 11.94 -11.87 -2.75
C PRO A 165 11.05 -10.67 -3.06
N ARG A 166 9.72 -10.82 -2.93
CA ARG A 166 8.74 -9.75 -3.15
C ARG A 166 8.03 -9.47 -1.84
N LYS A 167 8.40 -8.38 -1.17
CA LYS A 167 7.79 -7.93 0.09
C LYS A 167 7.79 -6.41 0.19
N ILE A 168 7.01 -5.89 1.11
CA ILE A 168 6.93 -4.47 1.44
C ILE A 168 6.94 -4.37 2.96
N ILE A 169 7.89 -3.63 3.53
CA ILE A 169 8.00 -3.38 4.96
C ILE A 169 8.07 -1.87 5.16
N VAL A 170 7.19 -1.36 6.02
CA VAL A 170 7.04 0.07 6.29
C VAL A 170 6.94 0.29 7.80
N GLY A 171 7.85 1.09 8.33
CA GLY A 171 7.72 1.68 9.66
C GLY A 171 6.83 2.92 9.59
N MET A 172 5.77 2.94 10.39
CA MET A 172 4.89 4.08 10.60
C MET A 172 5.37 4.93 11.78
N GLY A 173 5.03 6.21 11.76
CA GLY A 173 5.43 7.19 12.78
C GLY A 173 6.75 7.88 12.46
N ALA A 174 7.12 8.87 13.28
CA ALA A 174 8.27 9.74 13.01
C ALA A 174 9.60 8.98 12.88
N TYR A 175 9.84 7.97 13.72
CA TYR A 175 11.03 7.11 13.63
C TYR A 175 11.01 6.19 12.39
N GLY A 176 9.81 5.87 11.90
CA GLY A 176 9.59 5.01 10.75
C GLY A 176 10.04 5.58 9.41
N ILE A 177 10.25 6.90 9.30
CA ILE A 177 10.70 7.55 8.04
C ILE A 177 11.96 6.89 7.49
N ARG A 178 12.90 6.47 8.36
CA ARG A 178 14.15 5.82 7.94
C ARG A 178 13.93 4.47 7.24
N THR A 179 12.84 3.77 7.54
CA THR A 179 12.44 2.54 6.82
C THR A 179 11.97 2.84 5.40
N ARG A 180 11.32 4.00 5.19
CA ARG A 180 10.82 4.43 3.88
C ARG A 180 11.96 4.85 2.97
N VAL A 181 12.94 5.56 3.52
CA VAL A 181 14.18 5.93 2.82
C VAL A 181 15.02 4.68 2.54
N GLY A 182 15.26 3.87 3.56
CA GLY A 182 16.05 2.64 3.49
C GLY A 182 15.31 1.42 2.94
N TYR A 183 14.20 1.59 2.22
CA TYR A 183 13.30 0.46 1.88
C TYR A 183 14.01 -0.65 1.09
N ARG A 184 15.00 -0.29 0.25
CA ARG A 184 15.83 -1.26 -0.49
C ARG A 184 16.66 -2.15 0.44
N ARG A 185 17.15 -1.61 1.57
CA ARG A 185 17.90 -2.39 2.59
C ARG A 185 16.99 -3.38 3.32
N LEU A 186 15.71 -3.06 3.45
CA LEU A 186 14.69 -3.99 3.94
C LEU A 186 14.31 -5.08 2.93
N GLY A 187 14.87 -5.04 1.71
CA GLY A 187 14.44 -5.89 0.60
C GLY A 187 13.02 -5.60 0.12
N SER A 188 12.49 -4.41 0.42
CA SER A 188 11.15 -4.01 -0.02
C SER A 188 11.16 -3.63 -1.51
N ILE A 189 10.12 -4.01 -2.24
CA ILE A 189 10.02 -3.70 -3.68
C ILE A 189 9.57 -2.27 -3.95
N LEU A 190 8.88 -1.66 -2.98
CA LEU A 190 8.37 -0.30 -3.04
C LEU A 190 8.31 0.34 -1.66
N THR A 191 8.17 1.66 -1.66
CA THR A 191 7.93 2.51 -0.48
C THR A 191 6.89 3.58 -0.83
N PHE A 192 6.34 4.27 0.18
CA PHE A 192 5.22 5.19 0.02
C PHE A 192 5.58 6.62 0.43
N CYS A 193 5.05 7.58 -0.32
CA CYS A 193 5.10 9.03 -0.09
C CYS A 193 3.72 9.64 -0.36
N SER A 194 3.49 10.86 0.12
CA SER A 194 2.27 11.63 -0.14
C SER A 194 2.53 13.13 -0.01
N GLU A 195 1.76 13.98 -0.70
CA GLU A 195 1.79 15.44 -0.44
C GLU A 195 1.16 15.80 0.93
N SER A 196 0.43 14.87 1.55
CA SER A 196 -0.19 15.06 2.86
C SER A 196 -0.02 13.84 3.78
N ASP A 197 -0.01 14.05 5.09
CA ASP A 197 0.05 12.96 6.08
C ASP A 197 -1.14 13.06 7.06
N PRO A 198 -2.37 12.78 6.59
CA PRO A 198 -3.57 13.04 7.37
C PRO A 198 -3.69 12.16 8.61
N ASN A 199 -2.99 11.03 8.64
CA ASN A 199 -2.95 10.10 9.76
C ASN A 199 -1.70 10.26 10.64
N GLY A 200 -0.77 11.18 10.29
CA GLY A 200 0.47 11.40 11.03
C GLY A 200 1.38 10.17 11.09
N ILE A 201 1.39 9.34 10.04
CA ILE A 201 2.12 8.07 9.99
C ILE A 201 3.55 8.21 9.42
N GLY A 202 4.05 9.44 9.31
CA GLY A 202 5.40 9.75 8.87
C GLY A 202 5.58 9.55 7.37
N LEU A 203 4.64 10.04 6.56
CA LEU A 203 4.77 10.04 5.10
C LEU A 203 5.64 11.22 4.63
N PRO A 204 6.81 10.98 4.01
CA PRO A 204 7.58 12.04 3.37
C PRO A 204 6.89 12.51 2.08
N THR A 205 7.18 13.74 1.66
CA THR A 205 6.71 14.22 0.35
C THR A 205 7.39 13.44 -0.79
N PRO A 206 6.78 13.39 -1.99
CA PRO A 206 7.36 12.67 -3.12
C PRO A 206 8.75 13.18 -3.49
N ARG A 207 8.92 14.50 -3.49
CA ARG A 207 10.20 15.14 -3.75
C ARG A 207 11.26 14.77 -2.71
N GLU A 208 10.97 14.97 -1.42
CA GLU A 208 11.90 14.62 -0.34
C GLU A 208 12.32 13.15 -0.42
N LEU A 209 11.36 12.24 -0.61
CA LEU A 209 11.68 10.82 -0.69
C LEU A 209 12.52 10.50 -1.94
N SER A 210 12.24 11.13 -3.08
CA SER A 210 13.04 10.92 -4.30
C SER A 210 14.49 11.40 -4.17
N GLU A 211 14.73 12.47 -3.42
CA GLU A 211 16.06 13.03 -3.18
C GLU A 211 16.86 12.21 -2.16
N LEU A 212 16.19 11.47 -1.27
CA LEU A 212 16.81 10.68 -0.20
C LEU A 212 17.03 9.20 -0.56
N VAL A 213 16.35 8.69 -1.58
CA VAL A 213 16.40 7.26 -1.92
C VAL A 213 17.39 7.00 -3.04
N ASP A 214 18.64 6.68 -2.65
CA ASP A 214 19.72 6.19 -3.52
C ASP A 214 19.37 4.87 -4.24
#